data_AF-M2AWL8-F1
#
_entry.id   AF-M2AWL8-F1
#
_cell.length_a   1.000
_cell.length_b   1.000
_cell.length_c   1.000
_cell.angle_alpha   90.00
_cell.angle_beta   90.00
_cell.angle_gamma   90.00
#
_symmetry.space_group_name_H-M   'P 1'
#
loop_
_entity.id
_entity.type
_entity.pdbx_description
1 polymer ?
#
loop_
_entity_poly.entity_id
_entity_poly.type
_entity_poly.pdbx_seq_one_letter_code
_entity_poly.pdbx_strand_id
1 'polypeptide(L)' 'MIGLMKNYKESLKDTPQPILLSEMKNSIDLKALFSYAKANNMKVSELSETDKKKFVRARCLL' A
#
# COMPACT_ATOMS: atom_id res chain seq x y z
N MET A 1 -9.22 15.49 -32.34
CA MET A 1 -9.53 14.66 -31.15
C MET A 1 -10.89 15.07 -30.63
N ILE A 2 -11.79 14.12 -30.38
CA ILE A 2 -13.09 14.34 -29.72
C ILE A 2 -12.88 14.94 -28.32
N GLY A 3 -13.80 15.80 -27.86
CA GLY A 3 -13.67 16.57 -26.61
C GLY A 3 -13.39 15.73 -25.36
N LEU A 4 -13.96 14.51 -25.27
CA LEU A 4 -13.70 13.58 -24.16
C LEU A 4 -12.23 13.19 -24.03
N MET A 5 -11.55 12.94 -25.16
CA MET A 5 -10.15 12.55 -25.18
C MET A 5 -9.23 13.70 -24.77
N LYS A 6 -9.66 14.96 -25.04
CA LYS A 6 -8.96 16.16 -24.61
C LYS A 6 -9.07 16.34 -23.09
N ASN A 7 -10.29 16.25 -22.55
CA ASN A 7 -10.56 16.41 -21.12
C ASN A 7 -9.84 15.34 -20.28
N TYR A 8 -9.81 14.08 -20.77
CA TYR A 8 -9.07 13.00 -20.11
C TYR A 8 -7.56 13.28 -20.07
N LYS A 9 -6.96 13.74 -21.16
CA LYS A 9 -5.53 14.07 -21.18
C LYS A 9 -5.20 15.27 -20.29
N GLU A 10 -6.10 16.25 -20.19
CA GLU A 10 -5.92 17.39 -19.29
C GLU A 10 -5.99 16.96 -17.83
N SER A 11 -6.94 16.10 -17.43
CA SER A 11 -7.03 15.61 -16.05
C SER A 11 -5.82 14.79 -15.61
N LEU A 12 -5.16 14.09 -16.54
CA LEU A 12 -3.96 13.30 -16.26
C LEU A 12 -2.73 14.15 -15.96
N LYS A 13 -2.67 15.43 -16.38
CA LYS A 13 -1.50 16.30 -16.15
C LYS A 13 -1.26 16.54 -14.66
N ASP A 14 -2.33 16.69 -13.91
CA ASP A 14 -2.30 16.96 -12.46
C ASP A 14 -2.49 15.70 -11.62
N THR A 15 -2.65 14.53 -12.25
CA THR A 15 -2.79 13.26 -11.55
C THR A 15 -1.42 12.80 -11.06
N PRO A 16 -1.21 12.60 -9.73
CA PRO A 16 0.02 12.03 -9.21
C PRO A 16 0.29 10.68 -9.88
N GLN A 17 1.54 10.44 -10.28
CA GLN A 17 1.90 9.14 -10.81
C GLN A 17 1.72 8.07 -9.73
N PRO A 18 1.32 6.84 -10.10
CA PRO A 18 1.27 5.72 -9.16
C PRO A 18 2.64 5.55 -8.51
N ILE A 19 2.66 5.47 -7.17
CA ILE A 19 3.89 5.15 -6.44
C ILE A 19 4.23 3.70 -6.74
N LEU A 20 5.39 3.46 -7.35
CA LEU A 20 5.85 2.11 -7.60
C LEU A 20 6.15 1.43 -6.27
N LEU A 21 5.95 0.12 -6.22
CA LEU A 21 6.29 -0.66 -5.03
C LEU A 21 7.76 -0.44 -4.65
N SER A 22 8.68 -0.31 -5.60
CA SER A 22 10.10 0.01 -5.38
C SER A 22 10.35 1.32 -4.65
N GLU A 23 9.47 2.32 -4.82
CA GLU A 23 9.60 3.66 -4.26
C GLU A 23 9.04 3.76 -2.83
N MET A 24 8.30 2.74 -2.36
CA MET A 24 7.81 2.71 -0.99
C MET A 24 8.95 2.53 0.02
N LYS A 25 9.11 3.51 0.91
CA LYS A 25 10.11 3.52 1.98
C LYS A 25 9.99 2.34 2.95
N ASN A 26 8.79 1.79 3.07
CA ASN A 26 8.48 0.70 3.98
C ASN A 26 8.03 -0.54 3.21
N SER A 27 8.27 -1.69 3.81
CA SER A 27 7.68 -2.97 3.43
C SER A 27 6.87 -3.53 4.60
N ILE A 28 5.95 -4.45 4.32
CA ILE A 28 5.17 -5.13 5.34
C ILE A 28 5.49 -6.62 5.27
N ASP A 29 5.84 -7.21 6.41
CA ASP A 29 5.96 -8.67 6.52
C ASP A 29 4.56 -9.29 6.60
N LEU A 30 3.96 -9.51 5.42
CA LEU A 30 2.61 -10.07 5.30
C LEU A 30 2.50 -11.45 5.93
N LYS A 31 3.55 -12.29 5.81
CA LYS A 31 3.54 -13.65 6.37
C LYS A 31 3.41 -13.59 7.89
N ALA A 32 4.24 -12.77 8.55
CA ALA A 32 4.18 -12.59 9.99
C ALA A 32 2.84 -11.97 10.44
N LEU A 33 2.32 -10.99 9.70
CA LEU A 33 1.02 -10.36 9.97
C LEU A 33 -0.13 -11.38 9.93
N PHE A 34 -0.20 -12.21 8.90
CA PHE A 34 -1.24 -13.25 8.77
C PHE A 34 -1.12 -14.31 9.87
N SER A 35 0.10 -14.76 10.18
CA SER A 35 0.34 -15.70 11.27
C SER A 35 -0.11 -15.14 12.62
N TYR A 36 0.16 -13.86 12.90
CA TYR A 36 -0.28 -13.20 14.13
C TYR A 36 -1.80 -13.09 14.21
N ALA A 37 -2.47 -12.64 13.16
CA ALA A 37 -3.93 -12.55 13.12
C ALA A 37 -4.56 -13.92 13.39
N LYS A 38 -4.07 -14.97 12.70
CA LYS A 38 -4.53 -16.35 12.87
C LYS A 38 -4.32 -16.86 14.30
N ALA A 39 -3.16 -16.60 14.91
CA ALA A 39 -2.86 -17.01 16.28
C ALA A 39 -3.81 -16.38 17.32
N ASN A 40 -4.33 -15.19 17.02
CA ASN A 40 -5.29 -14.48 17.86
C ASN A 40 -6.76 -14.72 17.48
N ASN A 41 -7.05 -15.65 16.55
CA ASN A 41 -8.40 -15.90 16.01
C ASN A 41 -9.08 -14.64 15.44
N MET A 42 -8.29 -13.74 14.84
CA MET A 42 -8.78 -12.51 14.24
C MET A 42 -8.46 -12.48 12.74
N LYS A 43 -9.24 -11.70 11.99
CA LYS A 43 -8.88 -11.28 10.62
C LYS A 43 -7.89 -10.11 10.68
N VAL A 44 -7.06 -9.98 9.65
CA VAL A 44 -6.15 -8.82 9.53
C VAL A 44 -6.89 -7.49 9.56
N SER A 45 -8.13 -7.44 9.03
CA SER A 45 -8.99 -6.26 9.06
C SER A 45 -9.44 -5.86 10.48
N GLU A 46 -9.45 -6.80 11.43
CA GLU A 46 -9.88 -6.59 12.82
C GLU A 46 -8.71 -6.19 13.73
N LEU A 47 -7.46 -6.30 13.25
CA LEU A 47 -6.29 -5.87 13.99
C LEU A 47 -6.28 -4.35 14.17
N SER A 48 -5.84 -3.92 15.36
CA SER A 48 -5.58 -2.52 15.64
C SER A 48 -4.43 -1.98 14.76
N GLU A 49 -4.41 -0.68 14.53
CA GLU A 49 -3.31 -0.04 13.79
C GLU A 49 -1.96 -0.18 14.52
N THR A 50 -1.97 -0.25 15.85
CA THR A 50 -0.77 -0.50 16.66
C THR A 50 -0.25 -1.92 16.44
N ASP A 51 -1.13 -2.91 16.29
CA ASP A 51 -0.73 -4.29 15.95
C ASP A 51 -0.18 -4.38 14.53
N LYS A 52 -0.84 -3.75 13.55
CA LYS A 52 -0.38 -3.76 12.15
C LYS A 52 1.00 -3.12 12.00
N LYS A 53 1.27 -2.04 12.73
CA LYS A 53 2.58 -1.34 12.73
C LYS A 53 3.75 -2.22 13.15
N LYS A 54 3.52 -3.28 13.96
CA LYS A 54 4.58 -4.24 14.36
C LYS A 54 5.22 -4.96 13.17
N PHE A 55 4.51 -5.04 12.04
CA PHE A 55 4.95 -5.78 10.85
C PHE A 55 5.48 -4.87 9.73
N VAL A 56 5.51 -3.55 9.95
CA VAL A 56 6.10 -2.58 9.03
C VAL A 56 7.61 -2.55 9.26
N ARG A 57 8.38 -2.72 8.19
CA ARG A 57 9.85 -2.63 8.21
C ARG A 57 10.30 -1.52 7.29
N ALA A 58 11.38 -0.84 7.66
CA ALA A 58 12.10 0.02 6.72
C ALA A 58 12.61 -0.87 5.58
N ARG A 59 12.41 -0.45 4.33
CA ARG A 59 12.93 -1.16 3.18
C ARG A 59 14.44 -0.93 3.12
N CYS A 60 15.24 -1.95 3.38
CA CYS A 60 16.65 -1.93 3.05
C CYS A 60 16.78 -2.04 1.52
N LEU A 61 17.21 -0.98 0.87
CA LEU A 61 17.70 -1.03 -0.51
C LEU A 61 19.17 -1.45 -0.42
N LEU A 62 19.43 -2.76 -0.48
CA LEU A 62 20.77 -3.30 -0.76
C LEU A 62 20.95 -3.41 -2.27
#